data_AF-A0A9W7YYQ9-F1
#
_entry.id   AF-A0A9W7YYQ9-F1
#
_cell.length_a   1.000
_cell.length_b   1.000
_cell.length_c   1.000
_cell.angle_alpha   90.00
_cell.angle_beta   90.00
_cell.angle_gamma   90.00
#
_symmetry.space_group_name_H-M   'P 1'
#
loop_
_entity.id
_entity.type
_entity.pdbx_description
1 polymer ?
#
loop_
_entity_poly.entity_id
_entity_poly.type
_entity_poly.pdbx_seq_one_letter_code
_entity_poly.pdbx_strand_id
1 'polypeptide(L)'
;MFQSKVSGVQVLGKVVGKQAEILSPEALSFVAKLHRLFNGTRKQLLKAREQRYNEIQAGASLDFLPETAHIRNDLTWRAARPAPGLVDRRVEITGPVDRKMVINALNSGARTFMADFEDSSSPTWFNLVDGQVNMRDAVRRTISFTNAQGKEYKLRADGKIATLIVRPRGWHMEEGHLLVDGERCSASIFDFGLYFFHNAKATVAAGFGPYFYLPKMESYLEARLWNDIFNVAQDELAVPRGTIRGTVLIETIVAAFQMDEIIYELRDHSSGLNCGRWDYIFSVIKKFRHDPRFILPDRSAVTMTSPFMDSY
;
A
#
# COMPACT_ATOMS: atom_id res chain seq x y z
N MET A 1 26.58 -16.32 1.42
CA MET A 1 25.10 -16.30 1.52
C MET A 1 24.74 -15.36 2.67
N PHE A 2 23.82 -14.42 2.48
CA PHE A 2 23.42 -13.51 3.56
C PHE A 2 22.77 -14.34 4.68
N GLN A 3 23.22 -14.18 5.92
CA GLN A 3 22.63 -14.87 7.07
C GLN A 3 21.69 -13.92 7.79
N SER A 4 20.39 -14.24 7.78
CA SER A 4 19.36 -13.45 8.48
C SER A 4 19.62 -13.35 9.98
N LYS A 5 20.18 -14.42 10.59
CA LYS A 5 20.34 -14.60 12.04
C LYS A 5 19.03 -14.50 12.83
N VAL A 6 17.88 -14.70 12.17
CA VAL A 6 16.54 -14.71 12.78
C VAL A 6 15.94 -16.11 12.63
N SER A 7 15.45 -16.66 13.74
CA SER A 7 14.85 -18.00 13.75
C SER A 7 13.72 -18.12 12.73
N GLY A 8 13.77 -19.16 11.90
CA GLY A 8 12.77 -19.44 10.86
C GLY A 8 12.80 -18.52 9.64
N VAL A 9 13.71 -17.55 9.55
CA VAL A 9 13.75 -16.58 8.44
C VAL A 9 14.91 -16.90 7.49
N GLN A 10 14.61 -17.02 6.19
CA GLN A 10 15.61 -17.25 5.14
C GLN A 10 15.52 -16.16 4.07
N VAL A 11 16.64 -15.49 3.81
CA VAL A 11 16.77 -14.54 2.70
C VAL A 11 17.43 -15.26 1.53
N LEU A 12 16.65 -15.55 0.49
CA LEU A 12 17.11 -16.23 -0.72
C LEU A 12 17.68 -15.26 -1.74
N GLY A 13 17.26 -13.99 -1.68
CA GLY A 13 17.74 -12.94 -2.57
C GLY A 13 19.19 -12.55 -2.29
N LYS A 14 19.92 -12.18 -3.35
CA LYS A 14 21.29 -11.67 -3.21
C LYS A 14 21.26 -10.29 -2.54
N VAL A 15 21.98 -10.15 -1.42
CA VAL A 15 22.08 -8.89 -0.68
C VAL A 15 23.38 -8.17 -1.02
N VAL A 16 23.30 -6.90 -1.39
CA VAL A 16 24.47 -6.09 -1.79
C VAL A 16 24.47 -4.71 -1.12
N GLY A 17 25.67 -4.21 -0.77
CA GLY A 17 25.86 -2.85 -0.26
C GLY A 17 24.90 -2.50 0.89
N LYS A 18 24.19 -1.37 0.75
CA LYS A 18 23.26 -0.83 1.75
C LYS A 18 22.02 -1.70 2.00
N GLN A 19 21.74 -2.68 1.15
CA GLN A 19 20.60 -3.59 1.35
C GLN A 19 20.73 -4.40 2.66
N ALA A 20 21.97 -4.68 3.09
CA ALA A 20 22.22 -5.38 4.35
C ALA A 20 21.71 -4.60 5.57
N GLU A 21 21.73 -3.26 5.51
CA GLU A 21 21.18 -2.40 6.56
C GLU A 21 19.65 -2.44 6.57
N ILE A 22 19.01 -2.58 5.40
CA ILE A 22 17.56 -2.73 5.29
C ILE A 22 17.11 -4.08 5.84
N LEU A 23 17.85 -5.14 5.53
CA LEU A 23 17.56 -6.51 5.94
C LEU A 23 18.25 -6.88 7.27
N SER A 24 18.41 -5.91 8.17
CA SER A 24 18.93 -6.14 9.52
C SER A 24 18.14 -7.24 10.26
N PRO A 25 18.77 -7.99 11.19
CA PRO A 25 18.06 -9.01 11.97
C PRO A 25 16.81 -8.47 12.68
N GLU A 26 16.85 -7.23 13.17
CA GLU A 26 15.74 -6.59 13.87
C GLU A 26 14.58 -6.31 12.90
N ALA A 27 14.87 -5.77 11.71
CA ALA A 27 13.86 -5.52 10.67
C ALA A 27 13.24 -6.84 10.18
N LEU A 28 14.07 -7.87 9.96
CA LEU A 28 13.60 -9.19 9.54
C LEU A 28 12.76 -9.87 10.62
N SER A 29 13.14 -9.75 11.90
CA SER A 29 12.34 -10.25 13.03
C SER A 29 10.98 -9.56 13.09
N PHE A 30 10.93 -8.23 12.89
CA PHE A 30 9.70 -7.46 12.84
C PHE A 30 8.78 -7.91 11.68
N VAL A 31 9.30 -8.00 10.45
CA VAL A 31 8.54 -8.49 9.29
C VAL A 31 8.06 -9.93 9.51
N ALA A 32 8.90 -10.81 10.05
CA ALA A 32 8.55 -12.19 10.33
C ALA A 32 7.45 -12.30 11.40
N LYS A 33 7.47 -11.45 12.43
CA LYS A 33 6.41 -11.38 13.45
C LYS A 33 5.07 -10.99 12.83
N LEU A 34 5.04 -9.93 12.02
CA LEU A 34 3.82 -9.53 11.32
C LEU A 34 3.32 -10.64 10.37
N HIS A 35 4.24 -11.28 9.63
CA HIS A 35 3.89 -12.39 8.76
C HIS A 35 3.24 -13.54 9.55
N ARG A 36 3.86 -13.98 10.65
CA ARG A 36 3.34 -15.07 11.49
C ARG A 36 1.96 -14.76 12.06
N LEU A 37 1.73 -13.52 12.48
CA LEU A 37 0.45 -13.10 13.04
C LEU A 37 -0.67 -13.03 11.99
N PHE A 38 -0.36 -12.52 10.79
CA PHE A 38 -1.40 -12.03 9.88
C PHE A 38 -1.49 -12.78 8.54
N ASN A 39 -0.49 -13.57 8.18
CA ASN A 39 -0.51 -14.29 6.89
C ASN A 39 -1.64 -15.34 6.82
N GLY A 40 -1.99 -15.96 7.96
CA GLY A 40 -3.15 -16.85 8.04
C GLY A 40 -4.45 -16.13 7.64
N THR A 41 -4.72 -14.97 8.26
CA THR A 41 -5.87 -14.12 7.94
C THR A 41 -5.83 -13.63 6.49
N ARG A 42 -4.68 -13.18 5.99
CA ARG A 42 -4.50 -12.79 4.58
C ARG A 42 -4.96 -13.91 3.63
N LYS A 43 -4.49 -15.13 3.85
CA LYS A 43 -4.85 -16.30 3.03
C LYS A 43 -6.34 -16.63 3.12
N GLN A 44 -6.96 -16.50 4.29
CA GLN A 44 -8.40 -16.68 4.45
C GLN A 44 -9.19 -15.64 3.65
N LEU A 45 -8.76 -14.38 3.67
CA LEU A 45 -9.40 -13.31 2.90
C LEU A 45 -9.23 -13.51 1.38
N LEU A 46 -8.07 -13.98 0.92
CA LEU A 46 -7.88 -14.35 -0.49
C LEU A 46 -8.82 -15.48 -0.93
N LYS A 47 -9.03 -16.50 -0.08
CA LYS A 47 -10.05 -17.53 -0.33
C LYS A 47 -11.46 -16.96 -0.32
N ALA A 48 -11.76 -16.01 0.56
CA ALA A 48 -13.06 -15.33 0.58
C ALA A 48 -13.33 -14.55 -0.72
N ARG A 49 -12.29 -14.00 -1.39
CA ARG A 49 -12.44 -13.40 -2.73
C ARG A 49 -12.90 -14.41 -3.78
N GLU A 50 -12.38 -15.64 -3.73
CA GLU A 50 -12.78 -16.72 -4.64
C GLU A 50 -14.21 -17.18 -4.35
N GLN A 51 -14.56 -17.34 -3.07
CA GLN A 51 -15.93 -17.66 -2.66
C GLN A 51 -16.90 -16.58 -3.15
N ARG A 52 -16.58 -15.30 -2.91
CA ARG A 52 -17.42 -14.18 -3.35
C ARG A 52 -17.60 -14.16 -4.87
N TYR A 53 -16.54 -14.51 -5.61
CA TYR A 53 -16.66 -14.66 -7.06
C TYR A 53 -17.63 -15.79 -7.45
N ASN A 54 -17.54 -16.96 -6.81
CA ASN A 54 -18.45 -18.08 -7.08
C ASN A 54 -19.91 -17.75 -6.76
N GLU A 55 -20.16 -16.98 -5.69
CA GLU A 55 -21.49 -16.47 -5.35
C GLU A 55 -22.04 -15.55 -6.45
N ILE A 56 -21.23 -14.61 -6.95
CA ILE A 56 -21.63 -13.72 -8.05
C ILE A 56 -21.93 -14.55 -9.31
N GLN A 57 -21.10 -15.56 -9.61
CA GLN A 57 -21.37 -16.49 -10.72
C GLN A 57 -22.69 -17.25 -10.57
N ALA A 58 -23.08 -17.58 -9.34
CA ALA A 58 -24.34 -18.24 -9.03
C ALA A 58 -25.55 -17.27 -9.03
N GLY A 59 -25.34 -15.99 -9.38
CA GLY A 59 -26.40 -14.98 -9.50
C GLY A 59 -26.52 -14.03 -8.31
N ALA A 60 -25.60 -14.06 -7.34
CA ALA A 60 -25.59 -13.08 -6.26
C ALA A 60 -25.29 -11.68 -6.82
N SER A 61 -26.07 -10.68 -6.40
CA SER A 61 -25.81 -9.28 -6.75
C SER A 61 -24.66 -8.69 -5.93
N LEU A 62 -24.04 -7.64 -6.47
CA LEU A 62 -23.28 -6.68 -5.66
C LEU A 62 -24.24 -5.59 -5.19
N ASP A 63 -24.38 -5.46 -3.89
CA ASP A 63 -25.20 -4.43 -3.24
C ASP A 63 -24.62 -4.13 -1.85
N PHE A 64 -25.12 -3.08 -1.20
CA PHE A 64 -24.73 -2.70 0.14
C PHE A 64 -25.12 -3.77 1.15
N LEU A 65 -24.18 -4.10 2.04
CA LEU A 65 -24.34 -5.16 3.02
C LEU A 65 -25.38 -4.77 4.09
N PRO A 66 -26.45 -5.56 4.31
CA PRO A 66 -27.43 -5.29 5.36
C PRO A 66 -26.83 -5.37 6.78
N GLU A 67 -25.90 -6.29 7.02
CA GLU A 67 -25.30 -6.52 8.34
C GLU A 67 -24.47 -5.34 8.84
N THR A 68 -23.96 -4.50 7.94
CA THR A 68 -23.18 -3.30 8.27
C THR A 68 -23.98 -2.00 8.12
N ALA A 69 -25.29 -2.07 7.89
CA ALA A 69 -26.13 -0.88 7.74
C ALA A 69 -26.03 0.08 8.93
N HIS A 70 -25.79 -0.44 10.14
CA HIS A 70 -25.59 0.37 11.34
C HIS A 70 -24.38 1.32 11.25
N ILE A 71 -23.34 1.00 10.47
CA ILE A 71 -22.19 1.88 10.23
C ILE A 71 -22.63 3.05 9.35
N ARG A 72 -23.26 2.76 8.21
CA ARG A 72 -23.69 3.78 7.24
C ARG A 72 -24.78 4.70 7.79
N ASN A 73 -25.64 4.18 8.66
CA ASN A 73 -26.75 4.92 9.26
C ASN A 73 -26.33 5.73 10.51
N ASP A 74 -25.12 5.52 11.05
CA ASP A 74 -24.63 6.28 12.19
C ASP A 74 -23.89 7.54 11.72
N LEU A 75 -24.56 8.69 11.85
CA LEU A 75 -24.00 9.99 11.49
C LEU A 75 -23.05 10.58 12.53
N THR A 76 -22.73 9.87 13.62
CA THR A 76 -21.90 10.39 14.72
C THR A 76 -20.43 10.03 14.59
N TRP A 77 -20.09 8.89 14.00
CA TRP A 77 -18.69 8.50 13.82
C TRP A 77 -18.04 9.29 12.67
N ARG A 78 -16.74 9.53 12.79
CA ARG A 78 -15.93 10.15 11.75
C ARG A 78 -14.59 9.43 11.68
N ALA A 79 -14.03 9.36 10.48
CA ALA A 79 -12.63 9.03 10.33
C ALA A 79 -11.75 10.11 10.96
N ALA A 80 -10.51 9.74 11.25
CA ALA A 80 -9.52 10.64 11.79
C ALA A 80 -9.29 11.85 10.89
N ARG A 81 -8.94 12.97 11.52
CA ARG A 81 -8.61 14.21 10.81
C ARG A 81 -7.37 14.01 9.94
N PRO A 82 -7.25 14.75 8.81
CA PRO A 82 -6.06 14.70 7.98
C PRO A 82 -4.79 14.95 8.79
N ALA A 83 -3.80 14.06 8.64
CA ALA A 83 -2.52 14.17 9.32
C ALA A 83 -1.62 15.28 8.72
N PRO A 84 -0.56 15.71 9.42
CA PRO A 84 0.39 16.67 8.89
C PRO A 84 0.93 16.25 7.51
N GLY A 85 0.96 17.17 6.55
CA GLY A 85 1.35 16.87 5.16
C GLY A 85 0.28 16.21 4.28
N LEU A 86 -0.89 15.85 4.84
CA LEU A 86 -2.03 15.27 4.12
C LEU A 86 -3.28 16.18 4.10
N VAL A 87 -3.17 17.41 4.59
CA VAL A 87 -4.27 18.40 4.62
C VAL A 87 -4.54 18.98 3.23
N ASP A 88 -3.49 19.34 2.49
CA ASP A 88 -3.57 19.81 1.10
C ASP A 88 -2.93 18.76 0.18
N ARG A 89 -3.76 18.00 -0.53
CA ARG A 89 -3.37 16.93 -1.45
C ARG A 89 -3.85 17.20 -2.88
N ARG A 90 -3.97 18.48 -3.25
CA ARG A 90 -4.57 18.90 -4.54
C ARG A 90 -3.94 18.26 -5.78
N VAL A 91 -2.65 17.94 -5.72
CA VAL A 91 -1.89 17.25 -6.78
C VAL A 91 -0.95 16.27 -6.11
N GLU A 92 -1.06 15.01 -6.52
CA GLU A 92 -0.18 13.92 -6.11
C GLU A 92 0.55 13.41 -7.35
N ILE A 93 1.87 13.24 -7.25
CA ILE A 93 2.64 12.56 -8.30
C ILE A 93 2.84 11.11 -7.88
N THR A 94 2.80 10.19 -8.83
CA THR A 94 3.04 8.76 -8.61
C THR A 94 4.28 8.34 -9.39
N GLY A 95 5.00 7.34 -8.90
CA GLY A 95 6.17 6.84 -9.63
C GLY A 95 6.93 5.73 -8.91
N PRO A 96 7.81 5.06 -9.64
CA PRO A 96 8.55 3.92 -9.13
C PRO A 96 9.55 4.34 -8.05
N VAL A 97 10.07 3.35 -7.34
CA VAL A 97 11.05 3.53 -6.26
C VAL A 97 12.51 3.61 -6.74
N ASP A 98 12.72 3.83 -8.04
CA ASP A 98 14.04 4.13 -8.61
C ASP A 98 14.63 5.41 -8.00
N ARG A 99 15.93 5.39 -7.71
CA ARG A 99 16.60 6.45 -6.94
C ARG A 99 16.50 7.83 -7.59
N LYS A 100 16.67 7.91 -8.91
CA LYS A 100 16.57 9.18 -9.65
C LYS A 100 15.12 9.64 -9.71
N MET A 101 14.18 8.72 -9.97
CA MET A 101 12.75 9.03 -10.03
C MET A 101 12.22 9.55 -8.70
N VAL A 102 12.62 8.95 -7.58
CA VAL A 102 12.26 9.40 -6.22
C VAL A 102 12.70 10.85 -5.99
N ILE A 103 13.93 11.21 -6.35
CA ILE A 103 14.43 12.59 -6.21
C ILE A 103 13.60 13.56 -7.05
N ASN A 104 13.34 13.21 -8.32
CA ASN A 104 12.57 14.07 -9.22
C ASN A 104 11.12 14.25 -8.75
N ALA A 105 10.47 13.18 -8.30
CA ALA A 105 9.09 13.21 -7.83
C ALA A 105 8.94 14.06 -6.57
N LEU A 106 9.86 13.90 -5.59
CA LEU A 106 9.89 14.73 -4.39
C LEU A 106 10.11 16.22 -4.70
N ASN A 107 10.88 16.52 -5.74
CA ASN A 107 11.18 17.89 -6.17
C ASN A 107 10.16 18.48 -7.17
N SER A 108 9.12 17.73 -7.55
CA SER A 108 8.21 18.08 -8.67
C SER A 108 7.33 19.30 -8.44
N GLY A 109 7.12 19.70 -7.17
CA GLY A 109 6.15 20.71 -6.78
C GLY A 109 4.75 20.15 -6.47
N ALA A 110 4.52 18.84 -6.66
CA ALA A 110 3.33 18.16 -6.14
C ALA A 110 3.27 18.25 -4.61
N ARG A 111 2.07 18.12 -4.04
CA ARG A 111 1.90 18.12 -2.58
C ARG A 111 2.36 16.81 -1.96
N THR A 112 2.10 15.71 -2.64
CA THR A 112 2.49 14.38 -2.19
C THR A 112 3.13 13.61 -3.34
N PHE A 113 3.98 12.65 -2.99
CA PHE A 113 4.57 11.68 -3.89
C PHE A 113 4.23 10.28 -3.39
N MET A 114 3.49 9.52 -4.19
CA MET A 114 3.28 8.10 -3.99
C MET A 114 4.45 7.31 -4.58
N ALA A 115 5.38 6.88 -3.72
CA ALA A 115 6.46 5.98 -4.08
C ALA A 115 5.93 4.55 -4.15
N ASP A 116 6.06 3.97 -5.33
CA ASP A 116 5.27 2.81 -5.71
C ASP A 116 6.11 1.53 -5.77
N PHE A 117 5.79 0.57 -4.90
CA PHE A 117 6.33 -0.80 -4.96
C PHE A 117 5.41 -1.76 -5.74
N GLU A 118 4.30 -1.24 -6.26
CA GLU A 118 3.23 -2.00 -6.89
C GLU A 118 3.24 -1.78 -8.42
N ASP A 119 2.15 -1.35 -9.05
CA ASP A 119 1.97 -1.48 -10.51
C ASP A 119 3.00 -0.76 -11.39
N SER A 120 3.61 0.34 -10.95
CA SER A 120 4.65 1.03 -11.74
C SER A 120 6.06 0.48 -11.52
N SER A 121 6.23 -0.51 -10.64
CA SER A 121 7.50 -1.14 -10.32
C SER A 121 7.48 -2.63 -10.63
N SER A 122 8.35 -3.07 -11.55
CA SER A 122 8.61 -4.51 -11.69
C SER A 122 9.19 -5.05 -10.36
N PRO A 123 8.55 -6.06 -9.73
CA PRO A 123 8.87 -6.48 -8.36
C PRO A 123 10.09 -7.41 -8.31
N THR A 124 11.18 -7.02 -8.96
CA THR A 124 12.46 -7.72 -8.82
C THR A 124 13.03 -7.48 -7.43
N TRP A 125 13.76 -8.47 -6.89
CA TRP A 125 14.39 -8.36 -5.57
C TRP A 125 15.21 -7.07 -5.42
N PHE A 126 16.04 -6.74 -6.43
CA PHE A 126 16.86 -5.54 -6.40
C PHE A 126 16.02 -4.27 -6.40
N ASN A 127 15.01 -4.16 -7.26
CA ASN A 127 14.14 -2.97 -7.29
C ASN A 127 13.47 -2.72 -5.94
N LEU A 128 12.97 -3.77 -5.29
CA LEU A 128 12.23 -3.66 -4.04
C LEU A 128 13.16 -3.33 -2.87
N VAL A 129 14.29 -4.03 -2.72
CA VAL A 129 15.19 -3.77 -1.59
C VAL A 129 15.97 -2.46 -1.78
N ASP A 130 16.38 -2.11 -3.01
CA ASP A 130 16.96 -0.80 -3.30
C ASP A 130 15.92 0.31 -3.15
N GLY A 131 14.66 0.04 -3.48
CA GLY A 131 13.54 0.93 -3.20
C GLY A 131 13.45 1.29 -1.71
N GLN A 132 13.59 0.32 -0.82
CA GLN A 132 13.62 0.56 0.64
C GLN A 132 14.85 1.39 1.06
N VAL A 133 16.02 1.15 0.47
CA VAL A 133 17.21 2.02 0.66
C VAL A 133 16.91 3.45 0.23
N ASN A 134 16.26 3.63 -0.92
CA ASN A 134 15.90 4.94 -1.45
C ASN A 134 14.89 5.66 -0.56
N MET A 135 13.86 4.96 -0.05
CA MET A 135 12.90 5.53 0.89
C MET A 135 13.58 6.01 2.18
N ARG A 136 14.47 5.17 2.74
CA ARG A 136 15.24 5.53 3.94
C ARG A 136 16.10 6.77 3.73
N ASP A 137 16.86 6.79 2.65
CA ASP A 137 17.73 7.92 2.33
C ASP A 137 16.89 9.19 2.01
N ALA A 138 15.71 9.05 1.41
CA ALA A 138 14.80 10.15 1.11
C ALA A 138 14.20 10.78 2.38
N VAL A 139 13.70 9.95 3.31
CA VAL A 139 13.19 10.41 4.61
C VAL A 139 14.27 11.13 5.40
N ARG A 140 15.51 10.65 5.34
CA ARG A 140 16.67 11.26 6.02
C ARG A 140 17.27 12.44 5.26
N ARG A 141 16.71 12.79 4.10
CA ARG A 141 17.19 13.85 3.19
C ARG A 141 18.66 13.69 2.74
N THR A 142 19.14 12.45 2.70
CA THR A 142 20.50 12.09 2.24
C THR A 142 20.50 11.42 0.86
N ILE A 143 19.34 11.26 0.23
CA ILE A 143 19.24 10.67 -1.11
C ILE A 143 19.91 11.60 -2.14
N SER A 144 20.79 11.01 -2.94
CA SER A 144 21.48 11.66 -4.06
C SER A 144 21.77 10.65 -5.15
N PHE A 145 21.90 11.14 -6.38
CA PHE A 145 22.22 10.32 -7.55
C PHE A 145 23.05 11.15 -8.54
N THR A 146 24.12 10.56 -9.09
CA THR A 146 24.91 11.17 -10.17
C THR A 146 24.79 10.29 -11.39
N ASN A 147 24.34 10.85 -12.51
CA ASN A 147 24.22 10.09 -13.75
C ASN A 147 25.59 9.88 -14.43
N ALA A 148 25.63 9.05 -15.47
CA ALA A 148 26.86 8.78 -16.23
C ALA A 148 27.51 10.03 -16.88
N GLN A 149 26.75 11.13 -17.02
CA GLN A 149 27.24 12.41 -17.55
C GLN A 149 27.75 13.35 -16.44
N GLY A 150 27.79 12.91 -15.19
CA GLY A 150 28.23 13.72 -14.05
C GLY A 150 27.18 14.68 -13.50
N LYS A 151 25.94 14.70 -14.02
CA LYS A 151 24.87 15.52 -13.47
C LYS A 151 24.38 14.92 -12.15
N GLU A 152 24.47 15.73 -11.10
CA GLU A 152 24.02 15.39 -9.76
C GLU A 152 22.54 15.75 -9.54
N TYR A 153 21.83 14.88 -8.84
CA TYR A 153 20.44 15.01 -8.42
C TYR A 153 20.40 14.90 -6.90
N LYS A 154 19.80 15.89 -6.24
CA LYS A 154 19.61 15.98 -4.79
C LYS A 154 18.23 16.56 -4.50
N LEU A 155 17.74 16.35 -3.28
CA LEU A 155 16.54 17.05 -2.81
C LEU A 155 16.81 18.56 -2.71
N ARG A 156 15.76 19.36 -2.93
CA ARG A 156 15.87 20.82 -2.81
C ARG A 156 16.24 21.22 -1.37
N ALA A 157 17.19 22.14 -1.25
CA ALA A 157 17.67 22.63 0.03
C ALA A 157 16.68 23.57 0.74
N ASP A 158 15.71 24.13 0.02
CA ASP A 158 14.66 25.01 0.55
C ASP A 158 13.59 24.26 1.37
N GLY A 159 13.70 22.93 1.47
CA GLY A 159 12.77 22.08 2.22
C GLY A 159 11.40 21.90 1.56
N LYS A 160 11.16 22.50 0.39
CA LYS A 160 9.88 22.44 -0.34
C LYS A 160 9.83 21.17 -1.21
N ILE A 161 9.71 20.03 -0.56
CA ILE A 161 9.54 18.72 -1.19
C ILE A 161 8.15 18.15 -0.90
N ALA A 162 7.67 17.28 -1.78
CA ALA A 162 6.40 16.58 -1.61
C ALA A 162 6.42 15.66 -0.37
N THR A 163 5.26 15.50 0.28
CA THR A 163 5.09 14.52 1.36
C THR A 163 5.13 13.11 0.77
N LEU A 164 6.01 12.25 1.30
CA LEU A 164 6.16 10.88 0.84
C LEU A 164 5.01 9.99 1.36
N ILE A 165 4.43 9.21 0.47
CA ILE A 165 3.44 8.17 0.75
C ILE A 165 3.91 6.89 0.05
N VAL A 166 3.90 5.73 0.71
CA VAL A 166 4.36 4.47 0.10
C VAL A 166 3.18 3.60 -0.31
N ARG A 167 3.18 3.09 -1.54
CA ARG A 167 2.23 2.06 -1.98
C ARG A 167 2.89 0.68 -1.96
N PRO A 168 2.63 -0.18 -0.94
CA PRO A 168 3.08 -1.57 -0.95
C PRO A 168 2.33 -2.40 -1.99
N ARG A 169 2.89 -3.56 -2.35
CA ARG A 169 2.21 -4.56 -3.19
C ARG A 169 0.89 -5.02 -2.58
N GLY A 170 -0.09 -5.35 -3.43
CA GLY A 170 -1.42 -5.82 -3.01
C GLY A 170 -1.43 -7.24 -2.39
N TRP A 171 -2.51 -7.58 -1.67
CA TRP A 171 -2.59 -8.80 -0.84
C TRP A 171 -2.31 -10.12 -1.55
N HIS A 172 -2.60 -10.18 -2.85
CA HIS A 172 -2.45 -11.35 -3.70
C HIS A 172 -0.99 -11.66 -4.06
N MET A 173 -0.05 -10.76 -3.79
CA MET A 173 1.37 -10.93 -4.13
C MET A 173 2.17 -11.55 -2.97
N GLU A 174 3.22 -12.30 -3.32
CA GLU A 174 4.18 -12.89 -2.39
C GLU A 174 5.60 -12.39 -2.69
N GLU A 175 6.41 -12.27 -1.63
CA GLU A 175 7.85 -12.03 -1.76
C GLU A 175 8.59 -13.36 -1.80
N GLY A 176 8.95 -13.81 -3.00
CA GLY A 176 9.58 -15.11 -3.23
C GLY A 176 10.99 -15.24 -2.67
N HIS A 177 11.64 -14.13 -2.29
CA HIS A 177 13.03 -14.13 -1.81
C HIS A 177 13.15 -14.06 -0.29
N LEU A 178 12.04 -13.99 0.44
CA LEU A 178 12.01 -14.06 1.90
C LEU A 178 11.09 -15.20 2.33
N LEU A 179 11.67 -16.23 2.96
CA LEU A 179 10.89 -17.28 3.61
C LEU A 179 10.78 -17.00 5.11
N VAL A 180 9.59 -17.21 5.66
CA VAL A 180 9.30 -17.24 7.10
C VAL A 180 8.69 -18.61 7.40
N ASP A 181 9.39 -19.39 8.23
CA ASP A 181 9.02 -20.76 8.61
C ASP A 181 8.79 -21.67 7.38
N GLY A 182 9.58 -21.46 6.32
CA GLY A 182 9.51 -22.21 5.06
C GLY A 182 8.48 -21.69 4.06
N GLU A 183 7.67 -20.70 4.42
CA GLU A 183 6.66 -20.11 3.54
C GLU A 183 7.10 -18.76 2.96
N ARG A 184 6.71 -18.46 1.72
CA ARG A 184 6.95 -17.15 1.12
C ARG A 184 6.25 -16.05 1.91
N CYS A 185 6.98 -14.96 2.16
CA CYS A 185 6.41 -13.82 2.87
C CYS A 185 5.30 -13.15 2.05
N SER A 186 4.35 -12.52 2.72
CA SER A 186 3.41 -11.61 2.07
C SER A 186 4.18 -10.40 1.55
N ALA A 187 4.04 -10.11 0.26
CA ALA A 187 4.67 -8.94 -0.37
C ALA A 187 4.21 -7.62 0.30
N SER A 188 2.92 -7.51 0.60
CA SER A 188 2.33 -6.38 1.30
C SER A 188 2.98 -6.14 2.67
N ILE A 189 3.11 -7.21 3.48
CA ILE A 189 3.75 -7.14 4.81
C ILE A 189 5.24 -6.84 4.68
N PHE A 190 5.91 -7.38 3.67
CA PHE A 190 7.33 -7.11 3.42
C PHE A 190 7.57 -5.63 3.12
N ASP A 191 6.82 -5.06 2.16
CA ASP A 191 6.99 -3.67 1.73
C ASP A 191 6.62 -2.68 2.84
N PHE A 192 5.46 -2.89 3.47
CA PHE A 192 5.00 -2.11 4.62
C PHE A 192 5.99 -2.21 5.78
N GLY A 193 6.35 -3.44 6.16
CA GLY A 193 7.10 -3.71 7.37
C GLY A 193 8.51 -3.12 7.31
N LEU A 194 9.20 -3.26 6.17
CA LEU A 194 10.51 -2.65 5.99
C LEU A 194 10.44 -1.12 5.97
N TYR A 195 9.51 -0.53 5.23
CA TYR A 195 9.39 0.92 5.20
C TYR A 195 9.06 1.49 6.59
N PHE A 196 8.07 0.92 7.26
CA PHE A 196 7.65 1.35 8.59
C PHE A 196 8.79 1.22 9.60
N PHE A 197 9.46 0.06 9.65
CA PHE A 197 10.55 -0.20 10.58
C PHE A 197 11.68 0.83 10.48
N HIS A 198 12.11 1.13 9.25
CA HIS A 198 13.25 2.02 9.02
C HIS A 198 12.92 3.51 9.16
N ASN A 199 11.65 3.89 8.97
CA ASN A 199 11.28 5.28 8.73
C ASN A 199 10.27 5.86 9.73
N ALA A 200 9.46 5.06 10.43
CA ALA A 200 8.36 5.57 11.25
C ALA A 200 8.80 6.63 12.28
N LYS A 201 9.87 6.34 13.04
CA LYS A 201 10.39 7.31 14.03
C LYS A 201 10.99 8.55 13.36
N ALA A 202 11.62 8.39 12.20
CA ALA A 202 12.23 9.50 11.47
C ALA A 202 11.18 10.42 10.83
N THR A 203 10.10 9.86 10.27
CA THR A 203 8.99 10.66 9.71
C THR A 203 8.25 11.41 10.80
N VAL A 204 8.01 10.77 11.96
CA VAL A 204 7.42 11.42 13.15
C VAL A 204 8.30 12.55 13.67
N ALA A 205 9.60 12.31 13.85
CA ALA A 205 10.54 13.35 14.28
C ALA A 205 10.63 14.51 13.28
N ALA A 206 10.39 14.26 11.99
CA ALA A 206 10.33 15.28 10.96
C ALA A 206 9.00 16.06 10.90
N GLY A 207 8.03 15.75 11.77
CA GLY A 207 6.74 16.43 11.85
C GLY A 207 5.64 15.86 10.94
N PHE A 208 5.84 14.66 10.38
CA PHE A 208 4.87 13.94 9.55
C PHE A 208 4.62 12.55 10.15
N GLY A 209 4.12 11.60 9.36
CA GLY A 209 3.93 10.22 9.78
C GLY A 209 4.31 9.23 8.68
N PRO A 210 4.39 7.92 9.00
CA PRO A 210 4.51 6.87 8.00
C PRO A 210 3.18 6.70 7.27
N TYR A 211 3.14 7.10 6.00
CA TYR A 211 1.91 7.16 5.21
C TYR A 211 1.92 6.13 4.07
N PHE A 212 0.74 5.57 3.80
CA PHE A 212 0.56 4.48 2.86
C PHE A 212 -0.60 4.70 1.89
N TYR A 213 -0.46 4.13 0.70
CA TYR A 213 -1.54 3.92 -0.26
C TYR A 213 -1.86 2.43 -0.33
N LEU A 214 -3.11 2.03 -0.14
CA LEU A 214 -3.51 0.63 0.03
C LEU A 214 -4.27 0.13 -1.21
N PRO A 215 -3.64 -0.74 -2.05
CA PRO A 215 -4.20 -1.10 -3.35
C PRO A 215 -5.10 -2.33 -3.32
N LYS A 216 -5.98 -2.40 -4.32
CA LYS A 216 -6.67 -3.61 -4.80
C LYS A 216 -7.39 -4.43 -3.70
N MET A 217 -7.92 -3.77 -2.69
CA MET A 217 -8.77 -4.43 -1.69
C MET A 217 -10.12 -4.79 -2.31
N GLU A 218 -10.69 -5.94 -1.93
CA GLU A 218 -12.02 -6.40 -2.39
C GLU A 218 -13.06 -6.45 -1.24
N SER A 219 -12.69 -6.12 0.01
CA SER A 219 -13.61 -6.11 1.15
C SER A 219 -13.15 -5.21 2.31
N TYR A 220 -14.09 -4.70 3.11
CA TYR A 220 -13.79 -4.02 4.38
C TYR A 220 -12.99 -4.90 5.36
N LEU A 221 -13.14 -6.23 5.31
CA LEU A 221 -12.35 -7.13 6.16
C LEU A 221 -10.85 -7.12 5.82
N GLU A 222 -10.49 -6.74 4.59
CA GLU A 222 -9.11 -6.51 4.20
C GLU A 222 -8.58 -5.16 4.69
N ALA A 223 -9.46 -4.17 4.86
CA ALA A 223 -9.15 -2.92 5.53
C ALA A 223 -8.93 -3.16 7.04
N ARG A 224 -9.73 -4.04 7.66
CA ARG A 224 -9.51 -4.52 9.03
C ARG A 224 -8.16 -5.20 9.19
N LEU A 225 -7.76 -6.07 8.25
CA LEU A 225 -6.44 -6.69 8.26
C LEU A 225 -5.31 -5.63 8.27
N TRP A 226 -5.41 -4.59 7.43
CA TRP A 226 -4.46 -3.47 7.46
C TRP A 226 -4.47 -2.76 8.81
N ASN A 227 -5.65 -2.46 9.36
CA ASN A 227 -5.79 -1.81 10.66
C ASN A 227 -5.12 -2.61 11.79
N ASP A 228 -5.31 -3.92 11.82
CA ASP A 228 -4.70 -4.80 12.82
C ASP A 228 -3.17 -4.85 12.67
N ILE A 229 -2.67 -4.92 11.44
CA ILE A 229 -1.23 -4.82 11.15
C ILE A 229 -0.67 -3.47 11.61
N PHE A 230 -1.37 -2.36 11.36
CA PHE A 230 -0.95 -1.02 11.78
C PHE A 230 -0.90 -0.90 13.30
N ASN A 231 -1.90 -1.42 14.01
CA ASN A 231 -1.94 -1.42 15.47
C ASN A 231 -0.77 -2.20 16.06
N VAL A 232 -0.56 -3.44 15.61
CA VAL A 232 0.58 -4.24 16.08
C VAL A 232 1.91 -3.57 15.74
N ALA A 233 2.08 -3.07 14.51
CA ALA A 233 3.30 -2.39 14.11
C ALA A 233 3.63 -1.17 14.99
N GLN A 234 2.63 -0.35 15.29
CA GLN A 234 2.74 0.81 16.17
C GLN A 234 3.12 0.40 17.60
N ASP A 235 2.43 -0.60 18.17
CA ASP A 235 2.72 -1.11 19.51
C ASP A 235 4.16 -1.66 19.59
N GLU A 236 4.60 -2.44 18.60
CA GLU A 236 5.94 -3.06 18.55
C GLU A 236 7.08 -2.04 18.48
N LEU A 237 6.90 -0.92 17.78
CA LEU A 237 7.93 0.10 17.62
C LEU A 237 7.75 1.30 18.57
N ALA A 238 6.79 1.21 19.49
CA ALA A 238 6.37 2.28 20.41
C ALA A 238 6.05 3.59 19.67
N VAL A 239 5.28 3.48 18.59
CA VAL A 239 4.70 4.61 17.85
C VAL A 239 3.24 4.75 18.29
N PRO A 240 2.73 5.97 18.61
CA PRO A 240 1.35 6.13 19.05
C PRO A 240 0.33 5.61 18.02
N ARG A 241 -0.79 5.03 18.47
CA ARG A 241 -1.86 4.60 17.57
C ARG A 241 -2.48 5.77 16.81
N GLY A 242 -2.85 5.53 15.55
CA GLY A 242 -3.31 6.59 14.63
C GLY A 242 -2.18 7.45 14.05
N THR A 243 -0.91 7.07 14.24
CA THR A 243 0.23 7.77 13.61
C THR A 243 0.39 7.33 12.16
N ILE A 244 0.20 6.04 11.87
CA ILE A 244 0.11 5.53 10.51
C ILE A 244 -1.11 6.14 9.83
N ARG A 245 -0.98 6.52 8.55
CA ARG A 245 -2.12 6.89 7.70
C ARG A 245 -2.18 6.06 6.42
N GLY A 246 -3.38 5.65 6.03
CA GLY A 246 -3.66 4.87 4.83
C GLY A 246 -4.71 5.56 3.94
N THR A 247 -4.34 5.85 2.70
CA THR A 247 -5.30 6.21 1.64
C THR A 247 -5.64 4.95 0.87
N VAL A 248 -6.92 4.63 0.73
CA VAL A 248 -7.35 3.40 0.06
C VAL A 248 -7.68 3.68 -1.39
N LEU A 249 -7.16 2.87 -2.32
CA LEU A 249 -7.62 2.90 -3.70
C LEU A 249 -8.90 2.04 -3.80
N ILE A 250 -10.04 2.67 -4.10
CA ILE A 250 -11.29 1.95 -4.39
C ILE A 250 -11.25 1.52 -5.85
N GLU A 251 -10.30 0.66 -6.19
CA GLU A 251 -10.02 0.26 -7.58
C GLU A 251 -10.52 -1.16 -7.87
N THR A 252 -11.47 -1.64 -7.08
CA THR A 252 -12.19 -2.88 -7.36
C THR A 252 -13.69 -2.65 -7.26
N ILE A 253 -14.45 -3.31 -8.13
CA ILE A 253 -15.92 -3.14 -8.17
C ILE A 253 -16.58 -3.57 -6.86
N VAL A 254 -16.03 -4.57 -6.16
CA VAL A 254 -16.59 -5.04 -4.88
C VAL A 254 -16.35 -4.01 -3.77
N ALA A 255 -15.20 -3.32 -3.77
CA ALA A 255 -14.90 -2.31 -2.77
C ALA A 255 -15.77 -1.05 -2.89
N ALA A 256 -16.30 -0.73 -4.08
CA ALA A 256 -17.21 0.41 -4.26
C ALA A 256 -18.52 0.27 -3.45
N PHE A 257 -18.96 -0.96 -3.16
CA PHE A 257 -20.15 -1.22 -2.33
C PHE A 257 -19.84 -1.28 -0.82
N GLN A 258 -18.59 -1.05 -0.42
CA GLN A 258 -18.13 -1.21 0.96
C GLN A 258 -17.26 -0.02 1.42
N MET A 259 -17.41 1.16 0.79
CA MET A 259 -16.55 2.32 1.04
C MET A 259 -16.64 2.84 2.49
N ASP A 260 -17.84 2.95 3.05
CA ASP A 260 -18.05 3.38 4.44
C ASP A 260 -17.45 2.39 5.43
N GLU A 261 -17.66 1.09 5.21
CA GLU A 261 -17.09 0.03 6.04
C GLU A 261 -15.55 0.02 5.96
N ILE A 262 -14.97 0.21 4.77
CA ILE A 262 -13.51 0.33 4.59
C ILE A 262 -12.97 1.51 5.40
N ILE A 263 -13.62 2.68 5.33
CA ILE A 263 -13.24 3.85 6.12
C ILE A 263 -13.40 3.55 7.61
N TYR A 264 -14.49 2.89 8.01
CA TYR A 264 -14.80 2.57 9.40
C TYR A 264 -13.76 1.63 10.03
N GLU A 265 -13.36 0.57 9.33
CA GLU A 265 -12.33 -0.36 9.78
C GLU A 265 -10.97 0.32 9.92
N LEU A 266 -10.69 1.32 9.08
CA LEU A 266 -9.47 2.12 9.13
C LEU A 266 -9.66 3.45 9.85
N ARG A 267 -10.74 3.70 10.59
CA ARG A 267 -11.13 5.06 11.02
C ARG A 267 -10.04 5.82 11.79
N ASP A 268 -9.21 5.13 12.56
CA ASP A 268 -8.10 5.73 13.31
C ASP A 268 -6.86 6.01 12.43
N HIS A 269 -6.74 5.33 11.30
CA HIS A 269 -5.62 5.36 10.36
C HIS A 269 -6.00 5.90 8.97
N SER A 270 -7.26 6.24 8.71
CA SER A 270 -7.70 6.64 7.38
C SER A 270 -7.13 8.01 6.99
N SER A 271 -6.79 8.16 5.71
CA SER A 271 -6.52 9.44 5.06
C SER A 271 -7.32 9.61 3.76
N GLY A 272 -8.47 8.95 3.66
CA GLY A 272 -9.40 9.06 2.55
C GLY A 272 -9.31 7.92 1.53
N LEU A 273 -10.08 8.09 0.45
CA LEU A 273 -10.21 7.16 -0.66
C LEU A 273 -9.67 7.78 -1.95
N ASN A 274 -9.33 6.95 -2.93
CA ASN A 274 -8.89 7.37 -4.26
C ASN A 274 -9.69 6.63 -5.33
N CYS A 275 -10.13 7.37 -6.35
CA CYS A 275 -10.75 6.79 -7.54
C CYS A 275 -9.71 6.43 -8.60
N GLY A 276 -9.83 5.23 -9.17
CA GLY A 276 -8.97 4.71 -10.24
C GLY A 276 -9.80 4.30 -11.47
N ARG A 277 -9.21 4.42 -12.66
CA ARG A 277 -9.88 4.05 -13.92
C ARG A 277 -9.58 2.62 -14.35
N TRP A 278 -8.30 2.32 -14.59
CA TRP A 278 -7.91 1.08 -15.26
C TRP A 278 -8.10 -0.17 -14.39
N ASP A 279 -7.65 -0.15 -13.14
CA ASP A 279 -7.87 -1.27 -12.22
C ASP A 279 -9.35 -1.49 -11.90
N TYR A 280 -10.12 -0.41 -11.78
CA TYR A 280 -11.57 -0.52 -11.53
C TYR A 280 -12.30 -1.20 -12.69
N ILE A 281 -12.07 -0.73 -13.93
CA ILE A 281 -12.66 -1.34 -15.13
C ILE A 281 -12.15 -2.79 -15.31
N PHE A 282 -10.86 -3.04 -15.07
CA PHE A 282 -10.30 -4.39 -15.04
C PHE A 282 -11.03 -5.28 -14.02
N SER A 283 -11.32 -4.76 -12.83
CA SER A 283 -12.02 -5.48 -11.77
C SER A 283 -13.46 -5.79 -12.15
N VAL A 284 -14.18 -4.86 -12.80
CA VAL A 284 -15.51 -5.10 -13.37
C VAL A 284 -15.46 -6.28 -14.34
N ILE A 285 -14.56 -6.24 -15.34
CA ILE A 285 -14.39 -7.34 -16.31
C ILE A 285 -14.05 -8.65 -15.57
N LYS A 286 -13.11 -8.62 -14.63
CA LYS A 286 -12.66 -9.80 -13.88
C LYS A 286 -13.79 -10.44 -13.08
N LYS A 287 -14.60 -9.66 -12.38
CA LYS A 287 -15.72 -10.17 -11.55
C LYS A 287 -16.89 -10.66 -12.39
N PHE A 288 -17.19 -10.00 -13.50
CA PHE A 288 -18.33 -10.34 -14.35
C PHE A 288 -17.96 -11.09 -15.63
N ARG A 289 -16.74 -11.64 -15.73
CA ARG A 289 -16.23 -12.35 -16.93
C ARG A 289 -17.07 -13.51 -17.46
N HIS A 290 -18.02 -14.01 -16.66
CA HIS A 290 -18.92 -15.11 -17.00
C HIS A 290 -20.25 -14.62 -17.58
N ASP A 291 -20.57 -13.33 -17.43
CA ASP A 291 -21.86 -12.75 -17.79
C ASP A 291 -21.75 -11.92 -19.08
N PRO A 292 -22.39 -12.34 -20.18
CA PRO A 292 -22.31 -11.63 -21.46
C PRO A 292 -22.93 -10.22 -21.42
N ARG A 293 -23.68 -9.86 -20.38
CA ARG A 293 -24.21 -8.50 -20.18
C ARG A 293 -23.14 -7.49 -19.77
N PHE A 294 -21.99 -7.95 -19.29
CA PHE A 294 -20.89 -7.11 -18.80
C PHE A 294 -19.70 -7.02 -19.76
N ILE A 295 -19.94 -7.25 -21.05
CA ILE A 295 -18.94 -7.00 -22.10
C ILE A 295 -18.80 -5.49 -22.29
N LEU A 296 -17.63 -4.96 -21.95
CA LEU A 296 -17.33 -3.54 -22.10
C LEU A 296 -16.81 -3.22 -23.51
N PRO A 297 -17.06 -2.00 -24.02
CA PRO A 297 -16.46 -1.54 -25.27
C PRO A 297 -14.96 -1.31 -25.11
N ASP A 298 -14.31 -0.82 -26.17
CA ASP A 298 -12.91 -0.41 -26.12
C ASP A 298 -12.63 0.43 -24.88
N ARG A 299 -11.58 0.05 -24.17
CA ARG A 299 -11.21 0.65 -22.87
C ARG A 299 -11.01 2.17 -22.95
N SER A 300 -10.63 2.70 -24.12
CA SER A 300 -10.50 4.14 -24.38
C SER A 300 -11.84 4.88 -24.31
N ALA A 301 -12.94 4.22 -24.72
CA ALA A 301 -14.30 4.76 -24.70
C ALA A 301 -14.94 4.72 -23.29
N VAL A 302 -14.47 3.85 -22.40
CA VAL A 302 -14.93 3.81 -21.00
C VAL A 302 -14.23 4.91 -20.20
N THR A 303 -14.67 6.15 -20.34
CA THR A 303 -14.15 7.34 -19.64
C THR A 303 -14.74 7.47 -18.23
N MET A 304 -14.18 8.37 -17.40
CA MET A 304 -14.75 8.66 -16.07
C MET A 304 -16.17 9.23 -16.12
N THR A 305 -16.62 9.74 -17.27
CA THR A 305 -17.99 10.25 -17.46
C THR A 305 -18.97 9.18 -17.94
N SER A 306 -18.54 7.92 -18.07
CA SER A 306 -19.45 6.80 -18.37
C SER A 306 -20.40 6.62 -17.16
N PRO A 307 -21.70 6.32 -17.33
CA PRO A 307 -22.66 6.37 -16.21
C PRO A 307 -22.25 5.61 -14.94
N PHE A 308 -21.72 4.39 -15.09
CA PHE A 308 -21.29 3.59 -13.94
C PHE A 308 -19.94 4.06 -13.34
N MET A 309 -19.10 4.75 -14.12
CA MET A 309 -17.85 5.36 -13.65
C MET A 309 -18.10 6.70 -12.97
N ASP A 310 -19.14 7.43 -13.39
CA ASP A 310 -19.57 8.70 -12.78
C ASP A 310 -20.34 8.46 -11.46
N SER A 311 -21.07 7.33 -11.38
CA SER A 311 -21.73 6.89 -10.14
C SER A 311 -20.75 6.38 -9.08
N TYR A 312 -19.56 5.94 -9.52
CA TYR A 312 -18.47 5.45 -8.68
C TYR A 312 -17.63 6.61 -8.14
#